data_AF-A0A8C1R8K4-F1
#
_entry.id   AF-A0A8C1R8K4-F1
#
_cell.length_a   1.000
_cell.length_b   1.000
_cell.length_c   1.000
_cell.angle_alpha   90.00
_cell.angle_beta   90.00
_cell.angle_gamma   90.00
#
_symmetry.space_group_name_H-M   'P 1'
#
loop_
_entity.id
_entity.type
_entity.pdbx_description
1 polymer ?
#
loop_
_entity_poly.entity_id
_entity_poly.type
_entity_poly.pdbx_seq_one_letter_code
_entity_poly.pdbx_strand_id
1 'polypeptide(L)'
;MSHRPSPVASWVCLLLRLAKPTECQRSLRLNKYRSSGTKGIVTDYPDLLCLHLGSISRSLHPKTRVKMPHAYPFLSPEQKKELSDIAARIVAPGKGILAADESTGSVAKRFQSINAENTEENRRLYRQLLFTADDRVKPCIGGVILFHETLYQKTDDGKLFSQLLKERGMVVGIKVDKGVVPLAGTNGETTTQGLDGLYERCAQYKKDGADFAKWRCVLKITPTTPSRLAIIENANVLARYASICQMHGIVPIVEPEILPDGDHDLKRCQYVTEKVLAAVYKALSDHHVYLEGTLLKPNMVTAGHSCSQKYAPQEVAMATVTALRRTVPPAVPGITFLSGGQSEEEASLNLNAINQCPLQKPWALTFSYGKACQEEFIKRALNNSQACVGKYVSNSILLIFLKNQ
;
A
#
# COMPACT_ATOMS: atom_id res chain seq x y z
N MET A 1 -1.52 45.32 -52.59
CA MET A 1 -0.23 44.96 -53.23
C MET A 1 0.47 44.01 -52.28
N SER A 2 0.27 42.69 -52.46
CA SER A 2 1.17 41.77 -53.20
C SER A 2 2.38 41.39 -52.34
N HIS A 3 2.70 40.15 -51.97
CA HIS A 3 2.27 38.82 -52.40
C HIS A 3 2.41 37.86 -51.19
N ARG A 4 1.34 37.15 -50.83
CA ARG A 4 1.14 35.68 -50.87
C ARG A 4 2.25 34.75 -50.30
N PRO A 5 1.85 33.78 -49.44
CA PRO A 5 2.63 32.65 -48.91
C PRO A 5 2.43 31.35 -49.75
N SER A 6 3.00 30.22 -49.25
CA SER A 6 2.63 28.77 -49.46
C SER A 6 3.76 27.86 -50.05
N PRO A 7 3.63 26.51 -50.18
CA PRO A 7 3.22 25.43 -49.24
C PRO A 7 3.93 24.03 -49.48
N VAL A 8 3.35 22.94 -48.92
CA VAL A 8 3.40 21.49 -49.30
C VAL A 8 4.52 20.65 -48.67
N ALA A 9 4.29 19.68 -47.77
CA ALA A 9 3.51 18.43 -47.77
C ALA A 9 4.14 17.25 -48.56
N SER A 10 3.91 16.04 -48.05
CA SER A 10 4.14 14.71 -48.64
C SER A 10 5.41 13.97 -48.24
N TRP A 11 5.30 13.13 -47.20
CA TRP A 11 5.87 11.77 -47.23
C TRP A 11 4.76 10.79 -46.85
N VAL A 12 4.20 10.17 -47.88
CA VAL A 12 3.17 9.13 -47.86
C VAL A 12 3.83 7.76 -47.76
N CYS A 13 3.19 6.88 -46.99
CA CYS A 13 3.13 5.43 -47.11
C CYS A 13 4.22 4.74 -47.96
N LEU A 14 5.15 4.06 -47.28
CA LEU A 14 5.92 2.97 -47.90
C LEU A 14 6.14 1.84 -46.90
N LEU A 15 5.11 1.05 -46.60
CA LEU A 15 5.30 -0.27 -45.94
C LEU A 15 4.11 -1.24 -46.04
N LEU A 16 3.25 -1.14 -47.05
CA LEU A 16 2.26 -2.19 -47.34
C LEU A 16 1.97 -2.25 -48.84
N ARG A 17 2.60 -3.21 -49.52
CA ARG A 17 2.14 -3.93 -50.74
C ARG A 17 3.38 -4.43 -51.50
N LEU A 18 3.77 -5.67 -51.27
CA LEU A 18 4.18 -6.62 -52.32
C LEU A 18 4.12 -8.03 -51.72
N ALA A 19 2.96 -8.66 -51.89
CA ALA A 19 2.83 -10.12 -51.85
C ALA A 19 2.74 -10.59 -53.30
N LYS A 20 3.53 -11.60 -53.67
CA LYS A 20 3.10 -12.83 -54.37
C LYS A 20 4.29 -13.75 -54.74
N PRO A 21 4.05 -15.04 -55.04
CA PRO A 21 4.80 -16.17 -54.49
C PRO A 21 5.50 -17.03 -55.56
N THR A 22 6.44 -17.89 -55.15
CA THR A 22 6.76 -19.14 -55.88
C THR A 22 7.43 -20.17 -54.98
N GLU A 23 6.94 -21.41 -55.06
CA GLU A 23 7.49 -22.65 -54.52
C GLU A 23 8.87 -23.00 -55.09
N CYS A 24 9.78 -23.58 -54.28
CA CYS A 24 10.51 -24.78 -54.70
C CYS A 24 11.24 -25.47 -53.52
N GLN A 25 10.73 -26.65 -53.17
CA GLN A 25 11.43 -27.88 -52.79
C GLN A 25 12.79 -27.89 -52.04
N ARG A 26 12.77 -28.75 -50.99
CA ARG A 26 13.81 -29.71 -50.56
C ARG A 26 15.08 -29.16 -49.88
N SER A 27 15.19 -29.46 -48.57
CA SER A 27 16.23 -30.37 -48.06
C SER A 27 16.16 -30.45 -46.53
N LEU A 28 15.57 -31.54 -46.03
CA LEU A 28 15.73 -32.04 -44.67
C LEU A 28 17.22 -32.36 -44.38
N ARG A 29 17.75 -31.87 -43.26
CA ARG A 29 18.84 -32.56 -42.54
C ARG A 29 18.41 -32.80 -41.09
N LEU A 30 17.92 -34.03 -40.88
CA LEU A 30 17.72 -34.65 -39.58
C LEU A 30 19.09 -35.02 -38.99
N ASN A 31 19.36 -34.56 -37.77
CA ASN A 31 20.48 -35.04 -36.96
C ASN A 31 20.13 -36.43 -36.39
N LYS A 32 20.97 -37.41 -36.72
CA LYS A 32 20.94 -38.79 -36.20
C LYS A 32 21.28 -38.81 -34.70
N TYR A 33 20.37 -39.33 -33.88
CA TYR A 33 20.71 -39.94 -32.59
C TYR A 33 20.79 -41.46 -32.78
N ARG A 34 21.92 -42.05 -32.36
CA ARG A 34 22.18 -43.50 -32.37
C ARG A 34 21.54 -44.17 -31.15
N SER A 35 21.00 -45.36 -31.40
CA SER A 35 20.34 -46.27 -30.47
C SER A 35 21.27 -47.29 -29.82
N SER A 36 20.98 -47.65 -28.57
CA SER A 36 21.18 -48.96 -27.94
C SER A 36 20.21 -49.02 -26.74
N GLY A 37 19.41 -50.04 -26.44
CA GLY A 37 19.19 -51.37 -26.98
C GLY A 37 17.95 -52.00 -26.33
N THR A 38 17.18 -52.73 -27.14
CA THR A 38 16.39 -53.96 -26.86
C THR A 38 15.43 -54.09 -25.66
N LYS A 39 14.14 -54.27 -26.02
CA LYS A 39 13.15 -55.33 -25.69
C LYS A 39 11.75 -54.66 -25.67
N GLY A 40 10.78 -54.89 -26.55
CA GLY A 40 10.44 -56.04 -27.37
C GLY A 40 9.24 -56.77 -26.75
N ILE A 41 8.01 -56.30 -27.00
CA ILE A 41 6.77 -57.11 -26.98
C ILE A 41 5.86 -56.59 -28.10
N VAL A 42 5.45 -57.54 -28.94
CA VAL A 42 4.61 -57.47 -30.14
C VAL A 42 3.19 -57.87 -29.77
N THR A 43 2.18 -57.27 -30.41
CA THR A 43 0.90 -57.83 -30.92
C THR A 43 -0.03 -56.64 -31.24
N ASP A 44 -0.93 -56.58 -32.22
CA ASP A 44 -1.24 -57.27 -33.47
C ASP A 44 -2.19 -56.31 -34.24
N TYR A 45 -2.14 -56.30 -35.57
CA TYR A 45 -3.20 -55.84 -36.49
C TYR A 45 -3.51 -57.07 -37.39
N PRO A 46 -4.69 -57.25 -38.07
CA PRO A 46 -5.43 -56.19 -38.78
C PRO A 46 -6.97 -56.38 -38.98
N ASP A 47 -7.56 -55.43 -39.72
CA ASP A 47 -8.73 -55.51 -40.62
C ASP A 47 -10.14 -55.90 -40.12
N LEU A 48 -11.11 -55.00 -40.33
CA LEU A 48 -12.20 -55.24 -41.30
C LEU A 48 -12.96 -53.94 -41.65
N LEU A 49 -12.92 -53.60 -42.94
CA LEU A 49 -13.86 -52.70 -43.61
C LEU A 49 -15.27 -53.29 -43.54
N CYS A 50 -16.26 -52.51 -43.09
CA CYS A 50 -17.63 -52.69 -43.56
C CYS A 50 -18.34 -51.34 -43.68
N LEU A 51 -18.62 -50.97 -44.92
CA LEU A 51 -19.46 -49.85 -45.32
C LEU A 51 -20.87 -50.05 -44.78
N HIS A 52 -21.36 -49.11 -43.97
CA HIS A 52 -22.79 -48.82 -43.86
C HIS A 52 -22.99 -47.30 -43.78
N LEU A 53 -23.55 -46.76 -44.86
CA LEU A 53 -24.12 -45.41 -44.92
C LEU A 53 -25.36 -45.36 -44.03
N GLY A 54 -25.14 -45.12 -42.73
CA GLY A 54 -26.18 -44.81 -41.76
C GLY A 54 -26.09 -43.34 -41.38
N SER A 55 -27.17 -42.59 -41.58
CA SER A 55 -27.32 -41.18 -41.20
C SER A 55 -27.01 -40.95 -39.72
N ILE A 56 -25.81 -40.48 -39.39
CA ILE A 56 -25.49 -40.00 -38.05
C ILE A 56 -26.00 -38.57 -37.93
N SER A 57 -27.19 -38.47 -37.34
CA SER A 57 -27.68 -37.28 -36.65
C SER A 57 -26.54 -36.64 -35.85
N ARG A 58 -26.28 -35.35 -36.09
CA ARG A 58 -25.38 -34.55 -35.25
C ARG A 58 -25.92 -34.57 -33.83
N SER A 59 -25.41 -35.49 -33.02
CA SER A 59 -25.42 -35.39 -31.57
C SER A 59 -24.67 -34.11 -31.22
N LEU A 60 -25.44 -33.05 -30.97
CA LEU A 60 -24.98 -31.86 -30.28
C LEU A 60 -24.50 -32.33 -28.92
N HIS A 61 -23.19 -32.61 -28.80
CA HIS A 61 -22.55 -32.63 -27.50
C HIS A 61 -22.94 -31.32 -26.80
N PRO A 62 -23.58 -31.38 -25.61
CA PRO A 62 -23.82 -30.18 -24.85
C PRO A 62 -22.45 -29.57 -24.61
N LYS A 63 -22.20 -28.40 -25.20
CA LYS A 63 -21.08 -27.55 -24.84
C LYS A 63 -21.21 -27.37 -23.34
N THR A 64 -20.42 -28.09 -22.56
CA THR A 64 -20.16 -27.80 -21.17
C THR A 64 -19.61 -26.39 -21.18
N ARG A 65 -20.50 -25.40 -21.00
CA ARG A 65 -20.10 -24.04 -20.66
C ARG A 65 -19.24 -24.22 -19.44
N VAL A 66 -17.94 -24.04 -19.59
CA VAL A 66 -17.03 -23.83 -18.47
C VAL A 66 -17.68 -22.71 -17.66
N LYS A 67 -18.31 -23.06 -16.54
CA LYS A 67 -18.83 -22.07 -15.60
C LYS A 67 -17.59 -21.32 -15.13
N MET A 68 -17.39 -20.11 -15.63
CA MET A 68 -16.38 -19.23 -15.06
C MET A 68 -16.59 -19.19 -13.54
N PRO A 69 -15.54 -19.11 -12.72
CA PRO A 69 -15.74 -18.92 -11.28
C PRO A 69 -16.64 -17.69 -11.07
N HIS A 70 -17.76 -17.89 -10.39
CA HIS A 70 -18.81 -16.89 -10.24
C HIS A 70 -18.32 -15.74 -9.35
N ALA A 71 -18.43 -14.50 -9.84
CA ALA A 71 -18.22 -13.31 -9.01
C ALA A 71 -19.49 -13.05 -8.19
N TYR A 72 -19.34 -12.85 -6.88
CA TYR A 72 -20.39 -12.40 -5.97
C TYR A 72 -19.99 -11.04 -5.41
N PRO A 73 -20.31 -9.92 -6.11
CA PRO A 73 -19.93 -8.59 -5.63
C PRO A 73 -20.60 -8.29 -4.29
N PHE A 74 -19.81 -7.92 -3.27
CA PHE A 74 -20.32 -7.53 -1.95
C PHE A 74 -20.42 -6.02 -1.75
N LEU A 75 -19.85 -5.22 -2.67
CA LEU A 75 -19.98 -3.76 -2.68
C LEU A 75 -20.80 -3.30 -3.89
N SER A 76 -21.81 -2.48 -3.65
CA SER A 76 -22.53 -1.76 -4.70
C SER A 76 -21.64 -0.68 -5.34
N PRO A 77 -22.00 -0.17 -6.54
CA PRO A 77 -21.32 0.97 -7.15
C PRO A 77 -21.26 2.21 -6.22
N GLU A 78 -22.31 2.46 -5.45
CA GLU A 78 -22.41 3.58 -4.50
C GLU A 78 -21.44 3.39 -3.33
N GLN A 79 -21.36 2.18 -2.77
CA GLN A 79 -20.40 1.86 -1.71
C GLN A 79 -18.95 1.98 -2.21
N LYS A 80 -18.67 1.51 -3.43
CA LYS A 80 -17.35 1.69 -4.07
C LYS A 80 -17.01 3.16 -4.25
N LYS A 81 -17.95 3.97 -4.71
CA LYS A 81 -17.77 5.41 -4.88
C LYS A 81 -17.49 6.09 -3.54
N GLU A 82 -18.26 5.78 -2.49
CA GLU A 82 -18.04 6.32 -1.15
C GLU A 82 -16.62 6.04 -0.65
N LEU A 83 -16.19 4.78 -0.69
CA LEU A 83 -14.85 4.37 -0.24
C LEU A 83 -13.74 5.05 -1.05
N SER A 84 -13.90 5.10 -2.38
CA SER A 84 -12.94 5.74 -3.27
C SER A 84 -12.83 7.25 -3.02
N ASP A 85 -13.97 7.93 -2.82
CA ASP A 85 -14.00 9.37 -2.55
C ASP A 85 -13.37 9.70 -1.19
N ILE A 86 -13.61 8.87 -0.16
CA ILE A 86 -12.96 9.00 1.14
C ILE A 86 -11.44 8.84 0.99
N ALA A 87 -10.98 7.77 0.34
CA ALA A 87 -9.56 7.50 0.18
C ALA A 87 -8.85 8.65 -0.57
N ALA A 88 -9.45 9.15 -1.66
CA ALA A 88 -8.91 10.28 -2.42
C ALA A 88 -8.82 11.59 -1.60
N ARG A 89 -9.81 11.88 -0.73
CA ARG A 89 -9.77 13.05 0.17
C ARG A 89 -8.62 12.98 1.17
N ILE A 90 -8.33 11.80 1.70
CA ILE A 90 -7.27 11.59 2.70
C ILE A 90 -5.88 11.90 2.10
N VAL A 91 -5.66 11.51 0.84
CA VAL A 91 -4.34 11.63 0.16
C VAL A 91 -4.32 12.71 -0.92
N ALA A 92 -5.19 13.71 -0.83
CA ALA A 92 -5.19 14.83 -1.76
C ALA A 92 -3.79 15.50 -1.81
N PRO A 93 -3.41 16.13 -2.94
CA PRO A 93 -2.08 16.72 -3.08
C PRO A 93 -1.72 17.67 -1.94
N GLY A 94 -0.53 17.52 -1.37
CA GLY A 94 -0.07 18.30 -0.22
C GLY A 94 -0.58 17.80 1.14
N LYS A 95 -1.48 16.82 1.17
CA LYS A 95 -2.05 16.27 2.40
C LYS A 95 -1.45 14.93 2.80
N GLY A 96 -1.34 14.72 4.11
CA GLY A 96 -1.04 13.43 4.71
C GLY A 96 -1.91 13.18 5.95
N ILE A 97 -1.48 12.24 6.79
CA ILE A 97 -2.23 11.78 7.95
C ILE A 97 -1.45 12.06 9.24
N LEU A 98 -2.14 12.63 10.23
CA LEU A 98 -1.66 12.64 11.61
C LEU A 98 -2.07 11.32 12.28
N ALA A 99 -1.09 10.50 12.68
CA ALA A 99 -1.35 9.29 13.44
C ALA A 99 -1.30 9.62 14.95
N ALA A 100 -2.46 9.88 15.56
CA ALA A 100 -2.64 10.22 16.97
C ALA A 100 -3.36 9.09 17.74
N ASP A 101 -3.12 7.85 17.29
CA ASP A 101 -3.79 6.63 17.73
C ASP A 101 -2.97 5.80 18.72
N GLU A 102 -2.04 6.44 19.44
CA GLU A 102 -1.31 5.79 20.52
C GLU A 102 -2.28 5.26 21.57
N SER A 103 -2.19 3.96 21.85
CA SER A 103 -2.88 3.32 22.97
C SER A 103 -2.42 3.93 24.30
N THR A 104 -3.18 3.72 25.36
CA THR A 104 -2.85 4.20 26.72
C THR A 104 -1.44 3.81 27.15
N GLY A 105 -0.98 2.59 26.85
CA GLY A 105 0.38 2.16 27.14
C GLY A 105 1.46 2.76 26.23
N SER A 106 1.10 3.08 24.98
CA SER A 106 2.05 3.68 24.02
C SER A 106 2.29 5.17 24.33
N VAL A 107 1.22 5.92 24.63
CA VAL A 107 1.33 7.34 25.02
C VAL A 107 1.98 7.51 26.39
N ALA A 108 1.87 6.52 27.29
CA ALA A 108 2.59 6.51 28.56
C ALA A 108 4.09 6.73 28.38
N LYS A 109 4.71 6.03 27.42
CA LYS A 109 6.15 6.16 27.12
C LYS A 109 6.51 7.57 26.65
N ARG A 110 5.62 8.21 25.89
CA ARG A 110 5.79 9.60 25.44
C ARG A 110 5.73 10.56 26.62
N PHE A 111 4.73 10.43 27.49
CA PHE A 111 4.57 11.30 28.65
C PHE A 111 5.70 11.13 29.66
N GLN A 112 6.20 9.90 29.84
CA GLN A 112 7.34 9.62 30.69
C GLN A 112 8.61 10.36 30.25
N SER A 113 8.82 10.54 28.94
CA SER A 113 9.98 11.29 28.41
C SER A 113 9.97 12.80 28.74
N ILE A 114 8.80 13.33 29.10
CA ILE A 114 8.60 14.74 29.49
C ILE A 114 8.16 14.89 30.95
N ASN A 115 8.28 13.82 31.75
CA ASN A 115 7.85 13.77 33.15
C ASN A 115 6.38 14.18 33.37
N ALA A 116 5.50 13.87 32.41
CA ALA A 116 4.05 14.08 32.54
C ALA A 116 3.34 12.81 33.03
N GLU A 117 2.28 12.97 33.83
CA GLU A 117 1.46 11.85 34.30
C GLU A 117 0.51 11.34 33.20
N ASN A 118 0.35 10.02 33.08
CA ASN A 118 -0.54 9.40 32.08
C ASN A 118 -2.00 9.27 32.57
N THR A 119 -2.66 10.39 32.79
CA THR A 119 -4.09 10.46 33.10
C THR A 119 -4.93 10.59 31.82
N GLU A 120 -6.22 10.25 31.90
CA GLU A 120 -7.16 10.47 30.78
C GLU A 120 -7.21 11.94 30.36
N GLU A 121 -7.21 12.84 31.34
CA GLU A 121 -7.26 14.28 31.09
C GLU A 121 -5.99 14.78 30.39
N ASN A 122 -4.80 14.35 30.81
CA ASN A 122 -3.56 14.74 30.14
C ASN A 122 -3.52 14.21 28.70
N ARG A 123 -4.05 12.99 28.46
CA ARG A 123 -4.22 12.46 27.11
C ARG A 123 -5.19 13.32 26.29
N ARG A 124 -6.33 13.72 26.87
CA ARG A 124 -7.31 14.60 26.22
C ARG A 124 -6.70 15.96 25.84
N LEU A 125 -6.07 16.63 26.80
CA LEU A 125 -5.38 17.92 26.62
C LEU A 125 -4.31 17.83 25.52
N TYR A 126 -3.52 16.76 25.53
CA TYR A 126 -2.51 16.53 24.51
C TYR A 126 -3.11 16.38 23.11
N ARG A 127 -4.22 15.65 22.97
CA ARG A 127 -4.91 15.51 21.67
C ARG A 127 -5.59 16.81 21.25
N GLN A 128 -6.19 17.54 22.20
CA GLN A 128 -6.75 18.86 21.92
C GLN A 128 -5.69 19.81 21.37
N LEU A 129 -4.50 19.87 21.99
CA LEU A 129 -3.38 20.69 21.53
C LEU A 129 -3.06 20.44 20.04
N LEU A 130 -3.06 19.18 19.61
CA LEU A 130 -2.81 18.83 18.20
C LEU A 130 -3.99 19.24 17.31
N PHE A 131 -5.23 19.00 17.73
CA PHE A 131 -6.40 19.18 16.87
C PHE A 131 -6.88 20.64 16.79
N THR A 132 -6.55 21.47 17.78
CA THR A 132 -6.81 22.91 17.79
C THR A 132 -5.61 23.73 17.30
N ALA A 133 -4.55 23.07 16.82
CA ALA A 133 -3.43 23.75 16.17
C ALA A 133 -3.91 24.66 15.03
N ASP A 134 -3.17 25.73 14.80
CA ASP A 134 -3.46 26.79 13.84
C ASP A 134 -3.80 26.28 12.44
N ASP A 135 -4.65 27.02 11.73
CA ASP A 135 -5.22 26.73 10.40
C ASP A 135 -4.19 26.47 9.31
N ARG A 136 -2.92 26.85 9.52
CA ARG A 136 -1.78 26.44 8.70
C ARG A 136 -1.69 24.92 8.49
N VAL A 137 -2.22 24.09 9.40
CA VAL A 137 -2.21 22.63 9.24
C VAL A 137 -3.35 22.08 8.37
N LYS A 138 -4.43 22.85 8.13
CA LYS A 138 -5.59 22.43 7.32
C LYS A 138 -5.24 21.98 5.90
N PRO A 139 -4.38 22.68 5.13
CA PRO A 139 -3.95 22.20 3.81
C PRO A 139 -2.96 21.03 3.88
N CYS A 140 -2.43 20.70 5.07
CA CYS A 140 -1.41 19.67 5.26
C CYS A 140 -1.99 18.31 5.69
N ILE A 141 -3.14 18.30 6.34
CA ILE A 141 -3.73 17.10 6.95
C ILE A 141 -5.03 16.74 6.22
N GLY A 142 -5.05 15.56 5.61
CA GLY A 142 -6.22 14.97 4.97
C GLY A 142 -7.02 14.08 5.90
N GLY A 143 -6.38 13.47 6.90
CA GLY A 143 -7.06 12.72 7.93
C GLY A 143 -6.27 12.56 9.23
N VAL A 144 -6.96 12.16 10.29
CA VAL A 144 -6.36 11.92 11.61
C VAL A 144 -6.79 10.55 12.11
N ILE A 145 -5.83 9.71 12.50
CA ILE A 145 -6.13 8.41 13.12
C ILE A 145 -6.22 8.62 14.63
N LEU A 146 -7.35 8.23 15.21
CA LEU A 146 -7.63 8.33 16.64
C LEU A 146 -7.53 6.96 17.31
N PHE A 147 -7.28 6.99 18.61
CA PHE A 147 -7.54 5.85 19.49
C PHE A 147 -9.01 5.86 19.95
N HIS A 148 -9.54 4.72 20.40
CA HIS A 148 -10.95 4.60 20.81
C HIS A 148 -11.33 5.63 21.88
N GLU A 149 -10.49 5.81 22.91
CA GLU A 149 -10.69 6.84 23.95
C GLU A 149 -10.90 8.24 23.32
N THR A 150 -10.02 8.63 22.41
CA THR A 150 -10.03 9.96 21.80
C THR A 150 -11.23 10.19 20.88
N LEU A 151 -11.77 9.16 20.23
CA LEU A 151 -12.95 9.31 19.38
C LEU A 151 -14.17 9.86 20.16
N TYR A 152 -14.27 9.52 21.45
CA TYR A 152 -15.37 9.92 22.33
C TYR A 152 -15.00 11.05 23.29
N GLN A 153 -13.76 11.53 23.25
CA GLN A 153 -13.33 12.69 24.01
C GLN A 153 -13.83 14.00 23.38
N LYS A 154 -13.86 15.03 24.24
CA LYS A 154 -14.33 16.36 23.90
C LYS A 154 -13.24 17.41 24.14
N THR A 155 -13.37 18.50 23.40
CA THR A 155 -12.65 19.74 23.65
C THR A 155 -13.13 20.43 24.92
N ASP A 156 -12.44 21.48 25.36
CA ASP A 156 -12.83 22.30 26.52
C ASP A 156 -14.20 22.97 26.34
N ASP A 157 -14.61 23.27 25.10
CA ASP A 157 -15.95 23.80 24.75
C ASP A 157 -17.00 22.70 24.56
N GLY A 158 -16.69 21.44 24.88
CA GLY A 158 -17.63 20.33 24.89
C GLY A 158 -17.91 19.68 23.52
N LYS A 159 -17.19 20.09 22.47
CA LYS A 159 -17.32 19.53 21.11
C LYS A 159 -16.55 18.21 20.99
N LEU A 160 -17.12 17.21 20.32
CA LEU A 160 -16.40 15.97 20.04
C LEU A 160 -15.19 16.23 19.13
N PHE A 161 -14.06 15.57 19.39
CA PHE A 161 -12.90 15.71 18.50
C PHE A 161 -13.21 15.30 17.05
N SER A 162 -14.07 14.29 16.85
CA SER A 162 -14.51 13.90 15.51
C SER A 162 -15.25 15.03 14.77
N GLN A 163 -16.05 15.83 15.48
CA GLN A 163 -16.74 16.98 14.92
C GLN A 163 -15.77 18.12 14.60
N LEU A 164 -14.86 18.45 15.54
CA LEU A 164 -13.82 19.46 15.33
C LEU A 164 -12.99 19.15 14.07
N LEU A 165 -12.53 17.90 13.92
CA LEU A 165 -11.71 17.49 12.78
C LEU A 165 -12.46 17.62 11.45
N LYS A 166 -13.75 17.24 11.42
CA LYS A 166 -14.60 17.38 10.23
C LYS A 166 -14.84 18.82 9.84
N GLU A 167 -15.11 19.71 10.80
CA GLU A 167 -15.23 21.16 10.56
C GLU A 167 -13.93 21.76 9.99
N ARG A 168 -12.78 21.18 10.35
CA ARG A 168 -11.47 21.56 9.83
C ARG A 168 -11.14 20.90 8.47
N GLY A 169 -12.07 20.15 7.89
CA GLY A 169 -11.90 19.50 6.59
C GLY A 169 -11.01 18.25 6.61
N MET A 170 -10.80 17.65 7.79
CA MET A 170 -10.02 16.43 7.98
C MET A 170 -10.95 15.23 8.11
N VAL A 171 -10.59 14.13 7.45
CA VAL A 171 -11.30 12.86 7.61
C VAL A 171 -10.93 12.24 8.96
N VAL A 172 -11.89 11.65 9.66
CA VAL A 172 -11.67 11.00 10.96
C VAL A 172 -11.41 9.51 10.75
N GLY A 173 -10.34 9.02 11.35
CA GLY A 173 -9.93 7.63 11.30
C GLY A 173 -9.84 6.99 12.68
N ILE A 174 -9.92 5.66 12.74
CA ILE A 174 -9.92 4.91 14.00
C ILE A 174 -8.96 3.70 13.94
N LYS A 175 -8.10 3.55 14.94
CA LYS A 175 -7.34 2.31 15.12
C LYS A 175 -8.25 1.22 15.64
N VAL A 176 -8.33 0.10 14.93
CA VAL A 176 -9.26 -0.99 15.27
C VAL A 176 -8.59 -2.30 15.71
N ASP A 177 -7.31 -2.48 15.43
CA ASP A 177 -6.56 -3.63 15.92
C ASP A 177 -6.40 -3.60 17.44
N LYS A 178 -6.32 -4.78 18.06
CA LYS A 178 -6.14 -4.99 19.50
C LYS A 178 -4.70 -5.40 19.86
N GLY A 179 -3.73 -4.99 19.04
CA GLY A 179 -2.30 -5.23 19.25
C GLY A 179 -1.79 -6.57 18.72
N VAL A 180 -0.47 -6.73 18.82
CA VAL A 180 0.24 -7.93 18.35
C VAL A 180 0.18 -9.06 19.37
N VAL A 181 0.22 -10.30 18.89
CA VAL A 181 0.31 -11.53 19.69
C VAL A 181 1.38 -12.45 19.10
N PRO A 182 2.11 -13.21 19.92
CA PRO A 182 3.20 -14.07 19.45
C PRO A 182 2.66 -15.22 18.59
N LEU A 183 3.41 -15.59 17.55
CA LEU A 183 3.17 -16.79 16.75
C LEU A 183 3.93 -17.98 17.35
N ALA A 184 3.21 -18.96 17.88
CA ALA A 184 3.82 -20.16 18.45
C ALA A 184 4.69 -20.89 17.42
N GLY A 185 5.86 -21.39 17.87
CA GLY A 185 6.82 -22.07 16.99
C GLY A 185 7.64 -21.14 16.09
N THR A 186 7.57 -19.83 16.28
CA THR A 186 8.39 -18.84 15.56
C THR A 186 9.43 -18.18 16.44
N ASN A 187 10.44 -17.54 15.84
CA ASN A 187 11.50 -16.83 16.54
C ASN A 187 11.09 -15.38 16.88
N GLY A 188 10.20 -15.23 17.87
CA GLY A 188 9.74 -13.91 18.33
C GLY A 188 8.93 -13.14 17.27
N GLU A 189 8.27 -13.84 16.36
CA GLU A 189 7.38 -13.23 15.37
C GLU A 189 5.96 -13.11 15.91
N THR A 190 5.16 -12.27 15.27
CA THR A 190 3.82 -11.92 15.74
C THR A 190 2.80 -11.92 14.61
N THR A 191 1.53 -12.14 14.95
CA THR A 191 0.36 -11.68 14.17
C THR A 191 -0.35 -10.59 14.98
N THR A 192 -1.45 -10.04 14.45
CA THR A 192 -2.24 -9.01 15.12
C THR A 192 -3.65 -9.51 15.38
N GLN A 193 -4.17 -9.25 16.57
CA GLN A 193 -5.54 -9.65 16.96
C GLN A 193 -6.54 -8.50 16.85
N GLY A 194 -7.83 -8.84 16.86
CA GLY A 194 -8.93 -7.86 16.95
C GLY A 194 -10.08 -8.03 15.96
N LEU A 195 -10.13 -9.13 15.21
CA LEU A 195 -11.20 -9.42 14.25
C LEU A 195 -12.52 -9.75 14.95
N ASP A 196 -12.47 -10.32 16.15
CA ASP A 196 -13.66 -10.65 16.93
C ASP A 196 -14.41 -9.38 17.33
N GLY A 197 -15.67 -9.30 16.91
CA GLY A 197 -16.54 -8.14 17.05
C GLY A 197 -16.16 -6.94 16.17
N LEU A 198 -15.25 -7.10 15.19
CA LEU A 198 -14.82 -6.01 14.33
C LEU A 198 -15.97 -5.49 13.44
N TYR A 199 -16.85 -6.39 12.99
CA TYR A 199 -18.01 -6.04 12.16
C TYR A 199 -18.88 -5.00 12.86
N GLU A 200 -19.35 -5.32 14.08
CA GLU A 200 -20.19 -4.44 14.89
C GLU A 200 -19.45 -3.16 15.27
N ARG A 201 -18.17 -3.26 15.62
CA ARG A 201 -17.34 -2.08 15.94
C ARG A 201 -17.20 -1.13 14.76
N CYS A 202 -16.96 -1.64 13.55
CA CYS A 202 -16.86 -0.80 12.35
C CYS A 202 -18.19 -0.09 12.07
N ALA A 203 -19.32 -0.78 12.18
CA ALA A 203 -20.63 -0.15 12.04
C ALA A 203 -20.83 0.99 13.06
N GLN A 204 -20.47 0.74 14.32
CA GLN A 204 -20.57 1.75 15.38
C GLN A 204 -19.63 2.94 15.14
N TYR A 205 -18.36 2.70 14.79
CA TYR A 205 -17.42 3.76 14.49
C TYR A 205 -17.82 4.61 13.28
N LYS A 206 -18.42 3.99 12.25
CA LYS A 206 -18.97 4.73 11.11
C LYS A 206 -20.08 5.67 11.55
N LYS A 207 -21.01 5.19 12.39
CA LYS A 207 -22.07 6.01 12.99
C LYS A 207 -21.51 7.16 13.84
N ASP A 208 -20.43 6.89 14.57
CA ASP A 208 -19.76 7.87 15.44
C ASP A 208 -18.81 8.81 14.66
N GLY A 209 -18.74 8.64 13.35
CA GLY A 209 -18.16 9.60 12.43
C GLY A 209 -16.78 9.25 11.87
N ALA A 210 -16.25 8.05 12.11
CA ALA A 210 -15.02 7.59 11.46
C ALA A 210 -15.30 7.08 10.04
N ASP A 211 -14.49 7.51 9.08
CA ASP A 211 -14.62 7.15 7.66
C ASP A 211 -13.47 6.24 7.17
N PHE A 212 -12.40 6.11 7.97
CA PHE A 212 -11.32 5.18 7.69
C PHE A 212 -10.82 4.51 8.97
N ALA A 213 -10.11 3.41 8.82
CA ALA A 213 -9.55 2.67 9.93
C ALA A 213 -8.08 2.36 9.71
N LYS A 214 -7.40 1.94 10.77
CA LYS A 214 -6.01 1.48 10.72
C LYS A 214 -5.85 0.15 11.45
N TRP A 215 -5.09 -0.75 10.85
CA TRP A 215 -4.70 -2.03 11.44
C TRP A 215 -3.21 -2.29 11.20
N ARG A 216 -2.46 -2.43 12.29
CA ARG A 216 -1.01 -2.63 12.25
C ARG A 216 -0.61 -4.09 12.42
N CYS A 217 0.13 -4.62 11.45
CA CYS A 217 0.88 -5.87 11.54
C CYS A 217 2.37 -5.57 11.64
N VAL A 218 3.13 -6.48 12.25
CA VAL A 218 4.56 -6.28 12.53
C VAL A 218 5.36 -7.48 12.08
N LEU A 219 6.39 -7.22 11.29
CA LEU A 219 7.37 -8.21 10.84
C LEU A 219 8.77 -7.74 11.20
N LYS A 220 9.69 -8.69 11.43
CA LYS A 220 11.07 -8.40 11.81
C LYS A 220 12.05 -9.03 10.83
N ILE A 221 13.10 -8.30 10.47
CA ILE A 221 14.21 -8.85 9.68
C ILE A 221 15.27 -9.40 10.63
N THR A 222 15.55 -10.69 10.52
CA THR A 222 16.69 -11.37 11.16
C THR A 222 17.26 -12.40 10.17
N PRO A 223 18.29 -13.20 10.53
CA PRO A 223 18.76 -14.28 9.67
C PRO A 223 17.66 -15.29 9.28
N THR A 224 16.64 -15.48 10.13
CA THR A 224 15.59 -16.49 9.93
C THR A 224 14.17 -15.90 9.79
N THR A 225 14.01 -14.59 9.91
CA THR A 225 12.71 -13.90 9.83
C THR A 225 12.72 -12.78 8.77
N PRO A 226 11.55 -12.41 8.19
CA PRO A 226 10.23 -12.95 8.46
C PRO A 226 10.05 -14.36 7.87
N SER A 227 9.50 -15.28 8.66
CA SER A 227 9.20 -16.64 8.21
C SER A 227 8.02 -16.63 7.24
N ARG A 228 7.88 -17.72 6.48
CA ARG A 228 6.72 -17.92 5.61
C ARG A 228 5.40 -17.88 6.40
N LEU A 229 5.39 -18.41 7.63
CA LEU A 229 4.21 -18.37 8.50
C LEU A 229 3.82 -16.93 8.83
N ALA A 230 4.77 -16.12 9.31
CA ALA A 230 4.51 -14.73 9.67
C ALA A 230 4.01 -13.90 8.48
N ILE A 231 4.60 -14.08 7.29
CA ILE A 231 4.17 -13.36 6.07
C ILE A 231 2.72 -13.73 5.71
N ILE A 232 2.39 -15.02 5.64
CA ILE A 232 1.05 -15.48 5.23
C ILE A 232 -0.01 -15.06 6.24
N GLU A 233 0.26 -15.25 7.52
CA GLU A 233 -0.69 -14.98 8.59
C GLU A 233 -0.99 -13.47 8.68
N ASN A 234 0.03 -12.61 8.66
CA ASN A 234 -0.18 -11.17 8.69
C ASN A 234 -0.86 -10.66 7.41
N ALA A 235 -0.54 -11.21 6.23
CA ALA A 235 -1.24 -10.86 5.00
C ALA A 235 -2.73 -11.25 5.06
N ASN A 236 -3.03 -12.45 5.58
CA ASN A 236 -4.39 -12.94 5.71
C ASN A 236 -5.22 -12.12 6.71
N VAL A 237 -4.68 -11.80 7.89
CA VAL A 237 -5.42 -11.00 8.89
C VAL A 237 -5.68 -9.57 8.41
N LEU A 238 -4.73 -8.95 7.69
CA LEU A 238 -4.91 -7.65 7.05
C LEU A 238 -6.03 -7.69 6.00
N ALA A 239 -6.11 -8.75 5.21
CA ALA A 239 -7.15 -8.91 4.20
C ALA A 239 -8.55 -9.12 4.82
N ARG A 240 -8.64 -9.91 5.89
CA ARG A 240 -9.87 -10.07 6.70
C ARG A 240 -10.34 -8.74 7.28
N TYR A 241 -9.42 -8.00 7.90
CA TYR A 241 -9.68 -6.66 8.43
C TYR A 241 -10.21 -5.72 7.35
N ALA A 242 -9.52 -5.65 6.20
CA ALA A 242 -9.87 -4.74 5.12
C ALA A 242 -11.26 -5.03 4.54
N SER A 243 -11.59 -6.32 4.33
CA SER A 243 -12.91 -6.76 3.87
C SER A 243 -14.01 -6.30 4.84
N ILE A 244 -13.84 -6.52 6.15
CA ILE A 244 -14.83 -6.12 7.17
C ILE A 244 -15.02 -4.60 7.21
N CYS A 245 -13.94 -3.80 7.10
CA CYS A 245 -14.07 -2.35 7.05
C CYS A 245 -14.89 -1.87 5.85
N GLN A 246 -14.64 -2.43 4.65
CA GLN A 246 -15.34 -2.02 3.44
C GLN A 246 -16.84 -2.35 3.49
N MET A 247 -17.24 -3.42 4.16
CA MET A 247 -18.67 -3.75 4.37
C MET A 247 -19.43 -2.66 5.14
N HIS A 248 -18.73 -1.82 5.91
CA HIS A 248 -19.30 -0.74 6.71
C HIS A 248 -18.93 0.66 6.24
N GLY A 249 -18.50 0.80 4.98
CA GLY A 249 -18.16 2.11 4.41
C GLY A 249 -16.95 2.77 5.09
N ILE A 250 -16.05 1.97 5.66
CA ILE A 250 -14.80 2.42 6.27
C ILE A 250 -13.65 2.05 5.34
N VAL A 251 -12.83 3.03 4.96
CA VAL A 251 -11.59 2.80 4.18
C VAL A 251 -10.53 2.14 5.07
N PRO A 252 -10.02 0.94 4.77
CA PRO A 252 -8.94 0.33 5.55
C PRO A 252 -7.57 0.86 5.13
N ILE A 253 -6.80 1.35 6.10
CA ILE A 253 -5.35 1.54 5.99
C ILE A 253 -4.68 0.22 6.38
N VAL A 254 -4.07 -0.42 5.39
CA VAL A 254 -3.34 -1.69 5.52
C VAL A 254 -1.90 -1.39 5.92
N GLU A 255 -1.49 -1.73 7.14
CA GLU A 255 -0.16 -1.41 7.70
C GLU A 255 0.67 -2.68 7.98
N PRO A 256 1.38 -3.25 6.98
CA PRO A 256 2.32 -4.35 7.17
C PRO A 256 3.72 -3.79 7.50
N GLU A 257 3.94 -3.34 8.74
CA GLU A 257 5.21 -2.72 9.12
C GLU A 257 6.32 -3.77 9.24
N ILE A 258 7.38 -3.59 8.45
CA ILE A 258 8.65 -4.29 8.65
C ILE A 258 9.54 -3.39 9.51
N LEU A 259 9.91 -3.89 10.68
CA LEU A 259 10.70 -3.15 11.65
C LEU A 259 12.13 -2.89 11.14
N PRO A 260 12.68 -1.69 11.39
CA PRO A 260 14.07 -1.35 11.05
C PRO A 260 15.09 -1.90 12.05
N ASP A 261 14.68 -2.65 13.07
CA ASP A 261 15.59 -3.30 14.03
C ASP A 261 16.55 -4.28 13.32
N GLY A 262 17.84 -4.16 13.64
CA GLY A 262 18.90 -5.04 13.13
C GLY A 262 19.98 -4.31 12.32
N ASP A 263 20.94 -5.08 11.81
CA ASP A 263 22.13 -4.62 11.07
C ASP A 263 22.02 -4.85 9.55
N HIS A 264 20.86 -5.29 9.07
CA HIS A 264 20.61 -5.59 7.68
C HIS A 264 20.77 -4.37 6.75
N ASP A 265 21.24 -4.60 5.54
CA ASP A 265 21.44 -3.55 4.56
C ASP A 265 20.14 -3.11 3.85
N LEU A 266 20.24 -2.05 3.04
CA LEU A 266 19.11 -1.50 2.28
C LEU A 266 18.49 -2.54 1.33
N LYS A 267 19.33 -3.37 0.69
CA LYS A 267 18.91 -4.39 -0.28
C LYS A 267 18.10 -5.51 0.39
N ARG A 268 18.50 -5.93 1.59
CA ARG A 268 17.77 -6.91 2.39
C ARG A 268 16.40 -6.38 2.78
N CYS A 269 16.32 -5.12 3.22
CA CYS A 269 15.03 -4.49 3.51
C CYS A 269 14.15 -4.40 2.25
N GLN A 270 14.73 -4.04 1.10
CA GLN A 270 14.00 -4.01 -0.17
C GLN A 270 13.44 -5.39 -0.53
N TYR A 271 14.27 -6.43 -0.47
CA TYR A 271 13.88 -7.80 -0.75
C TYR A 271 12.71 -8.25 0.13
N VAL A 272 12.81 -8.04 1.44
CA VAL A 272 11.77 -8.45 2.39
C VAL A 272 10.47 -7.65 2.13
N THR A 273 10.59 -6.34 1.90
CA THR A 273 9.44 -5.48 1.56
C THR A 273 8.71 -5.99 0.32
N GLU A 274 9.43 -6.35 -0.75
CA GLU A 274 8.85 -6.92 -1.96
C GLU A 274 8.11 -8.24 -1.68
N LYS A 275 8.67 -9.14 -0.86
CA LYS A 275 8.01 -10.42 -0.52
C LYS A 275 6.77 -10.24 0.35
N VAL A 276 6.83 -9.35 1.33
CA VAL A 276 5.69 -9.05 2.21
C VAL A 276 4.57 -8.40 1.42
N LEU A 277 4.85 -7.35 0.65
CA LEU A 277 3.80 -6.64 -0.10
C LEU A 277 3.18 -7.51 -1.19
N ALA A 278 3.94 -8.37 -1.86
CA ALA A 278 3.37 -9.33 -2.81
C ALA A 278 2.37 -10.28 -2.13
N ALA A 279 2.69 -10.79 -0.93
CA ALA A 279 1.77 -11.63 -0.17
C ALA A 279 0.53 -10.86 0.30
N VAL A 280 0.70 -9.61 0.77
CA VAL A 280 -0.40 -8.73 1.18
C VAL A 280 -1.37 -8.50 0.03
N TYR A 281 -0.90 -8.06 -1.14
CA TYR A 281 -1.82 -7.79 -2.26
C TYR A 281 -2.46 -9.06 -2.84
N LYS A 282 -1.77 -10.21 -2.77
CA LYS A 282 -2.40 -11.49 -3.10
C LYS A 282 -3.53 -11.83 -2.12
N ALA A 283 -3.31 -11.65 -0.82
CA ALA A 283 -4.36 -11.88 0.18
C ALA A 283 -5.52 -10.89 0.04
N LEU A 284 -5.26 -9.60 -0.19
CA LEU A 284 -6.30 -8.60 -0.46
C LEU A 284 -7.16 -9.00 -1.67
N SER A 285 -6.53 -9.50 -2.74
CA SER A 285 -7.25 -10.04 -3.90
C SER A 285 -8.10 -11.26 -3.54
N ASP A 286 -7.57 -12.20 -2.75
CA ASP A 286 -8.28 -13.42 -2.36
C ASP A 286 -9.50 -13.16 -1.47
N HIS A 287 -9.47 -12.08 -0.69
CA HIS A 287 -10.59 -11.61 0.14
C HIS A 287 -11.45 -10.54 -0.56
N HIS A 288 -11.28 -10.40 -1.89
CA HIS A 288 -12.09 -9.53 -2.75
C HIS A 288 -12.03 -8.04 -2.42
N VAL A 289 -10.98 -7.58 -1.73
CA VAL A 289 -10.86 -6.18 -1.29
C VAL A 289 -10.81 -5.23 -2.50
N TYR A 290 -11.62 -4.19 -2.46
CA TYR A 290 -11.68 -3.16 -3.49
C TYR A 290 -10.55 -2.14 -3.29
N LEU A 291 -9.49 -2.23 -4.09
CA LEU A 291 -8.23 -1.52 -3.84
C LEU A 291 -8.33 0.00 -3.92
N GLU A 292 -9.18 0.53 -4.80
CA GLU A 292 -9.47 1.96 -4.95
C GLU A 292 -10.07 2.57 -3.68
N GLY A 293 -10.67 1.73 -2.82
CA GLY A 293 -11.19 2.08 -1.51
C GLY A 293 -10.27 1.65 -0.37
N THR A 294 -8.95 1.62 -0.55
CA THR A 294 -7.95 1.29 0.48
C THR A 294 -6.81 2.31 0.52
N LEU A 295 -5.96 2.25 1.54
CA LEU A 295 -4.64 2.89 1.54
C LEU A 295 -3.60 1.91 2.08
N LEU A 296 -2.35 2.05 1.64
CA LEU A 296 -1.22 1.28 2.20
C LEU A 296 -0.40 2.17 3.14
N LYS A 297 -0.06 1.66 4.31
CA LYS A 297 0.89 2.29 5.24
C LYS A 297 2.10 1.38 5.45
N PRO A 298 3.08 1.38 4.52
CA PRO A 298 4.26 0.56 4.66
C PRO A 298 5.36 1.33 5.40
N ASN A 299 6.40 0.61 5.83
CA ASN A 299 7.70 1.20 6.09
C ASN A 299 8.32 1.75 4.79
N MET A 300 9.16 2.78 4.91
CA MET A 300 10.13 3.08 3.85
C MET A 300 11.16 1.94 3.79
N VAL A 301 11.79 1.76 2.62
CA VAL A 301 12.89 0.80 2.48
C VAL A 301 14.16 1.49 2.94
N THR A 302 14.58 1.21 4.18
CA THR A 302 15.79 1.73 4.80
C THR A 302 16.68 0.59 5.28
N ALA A 303 17.98 0.86 5.46
CA ALA A 303 18.83 -0.07 6.19
C ALA A 303 18.39 -0.18 7.66
N GLY A 304 18.78 -1.27 8.31
CA GLY A 304 18.50 -1.48 9.73
C GLY A 304 19.21 -0.44 10.60
N HIS A 305 18.65 -0.15 11.78
CA HIS A 305 19.18 0.87 12.70
C HIS A 305 20.65 0.63 13.10
N SER A 306 21.08 -0.63 13.16
CA SER A 306 22.45 -1.02 13.50
C SER A 306 23.34 -1.24 12.27
N CYS A 307 22.84 -0.94 11.06
CA CYS A 307 23.65 -1.05 9.85
C CYS A 307 24.78 -0.01 9.87
N SER A 308 26.00 -0.47 9.65
CA SER A 308 27.20 0.38 9.58
C SER A 308 27.22 1.26 8.33
N GLN A 309 26.66 0.76 7.23
CA GLN A 309 26.54 1.51 5.98
C GLN A 309 25.42 2.55 6.09
N LYS A 310 25.74 3.80 5.73
CA LYS A 310 24.77 4.89 5.60
C LYS A 310 24.36 5.04 4.14
N TYR A 311 23.10 5.42 3.94
CA TYR A 311 22.49 5.57 2.62
C TYR A 311 21.90 6.96 2.52
N ALA A 312 22.06 7.59 1.35
CA ALA A 312 21.47 8.89 1.07
C ALA A 312 19.94 8.76 0.90
N PRO A 313 19.17 9.84 1.13
CA PRO A 313 17.72 9.84 0.88
C PRO A 313 17.32 9.41 -0.53
N GLN A 314 18.16 9.67 -1.54
CA GLN A 314 17.93 9.26 -2.93
C GLN A 314 18.03 7.74 -3.11
N GLU A 315 18.90 7.07 -2.37
CA GLU A 315 19.02 5.61 -2.38
C GLU A 315 17.82 4.96 -1.69
N VAL A 316 17.41 5.50 -0.53
CA VAL A 316 16.17 5.11 0.17
C VAL A 316 14.96 5.29 -0.75
N ALA A 317 14.88 6.43 -1.45
CA ALA A 317 13.82 6.72 -2.40
C ALA A 317 13.77 5.73 -3.57
N MET A 318 14.92 5.45 -4.19
CA MET A 318 15.01 4.51 -5.30
C MET A 318 14.59 3.10 -4.87
N ALA A 319 15.09 2.62 -3.73
CA ALA A 319 14.75 1.30 -3.20
C ALA A 319 13.26 1.20 -2.84
N THR A 320 12.72 2.24 -2.18
CA THR A 320 11.30 2.31 -1.77
C THR A 320 10.37 2.31 -2.98
N VAL A 321 10.58 3.22 -3.94
CA VAL A 321 9.73 3.34 -5.12
C VAL A 321 9.85 2.09 -6.01
N THR A 322 11.03 1.49 -6.10
CA THR A 322 11.22 0.23 -6.83
C THR A 322 10.44 -0.93 -6.20
N ALA A 323 10.52 -1.09 -4.88
CA ALA A 323 9.77 -2.13 -4.17
C ALA A 323 8.26 -1.97 -4.40
N LEU A 324 7.74 -0.76 -4.23
CA LEU A 324 6.32 -0.46 -4.45
C LEU A 324 5.89 -0.76 -5.89
N ARG A 325 6.67 -0.32 -6.89
CA ARG A 325 6.40 -0.58 -8.32
C ARG A 325 6.36 -2.06 -8.69
N ARG A 326 7.06 -2.91 -7.94
CA ARG A 326 7.10 -4.36 -8.19
C ARG A 326 5.92 -5.11 -7.55
N THR A 327 5.18 -4.50 -6.63
CA THR A 327 4.21 -5.23 -5.81
C THR A 327 2.84 -4.58 -5.67
N VAL A 328 2.75 -3.25 -5.73
CA VAL A 328 1.51 -2.51 -5.49
C VAL A 328 0.76 -2.37 -6.82
N PRO A 329 -0.53 -2.74 -6.90
CA PRO A 329 -1.35 -2.44 -8.07
C PRO A 329 -1.67 -0.95 -8.20
N PRO A 330 -1.72 -0.38 -9.42
CA PRO A 330 -2.00 1.04 -9.65
C PRO A 330 -3.41 1.49 -9.23
N ALA A 331 -4.32 0.55 -8.94
CA ALA A 331 -5.67 0.84 -8.44
C ALA A 331 -5.70 1.39 -7.01
N VAL A 332 -4.64 1.15 -6.21
CA VAL A 332 -4.52 1.77 -4.89
C VAL A 332 -4.49 3.30 -5.09
N PRO A 333 -5.15 4.11 -4.26
CA PRO A 333 -5.14 5.57 -4.45
C PRO A 333 -3.89 6.23 -3.82
N GLY A 334 -3.38 5.68 -2.71
CA GLY A 334 -2.26 6.29 -2.00
C GLY A 334 -1.49 5.37 -1.05
N ILE A 335 -0.23 5.73 -0.86
CA ILE A 335 0.72 5.13 0.06
C ILE A 335 1.05 6.19 1.12
N THR A 336 0.71 5.92 2.38
CA THR A 336 0.86 6.84 3.50
C THR A 336 1.92 6.30 4.45
N PHE A 337 3.20 6.60 4.23
CA PHE A 337 4.31 5.97 4.95
C PHE A 337 4.23 6.18 6.46
N LEU A 338 4.57 5.15 7.23
CA LEU A 338 4.93 5.30 8.64
C LEU A 338 6.35 5.86 8.75
N SER A 339 6.61 6.67 9.79
CA SER A 339 7.96 7.19 10.04
C SER A 339 8.87 6.16 10.74
N GLY A 340 8.28 5.23 11.49
CA GLY A 340 9.03 4.25 12.28
C GLY A 340 9.94 4.94 13.29
N GLY A 341 11.21 4.54 13.32
CA GLY A 341 12.26 5.11 14.18
C GLY A 341 12.94 6.38 13.67
N GLN A 342 12.59 6.86 12.46
CA GLN A 342 13.23 8.03 11.85
C GLN A 342 13.04 9.29 12.69
N SER A 343 14.03 10.19 12.62
CA SER A 343 13.87 11.55 13.13
C SER A 343 12.83 12.34 12.31
N GLU A 344 12.30 13.45 12.85
CA GLU A 344 11.34 14.28 12.13
C GLU A 344 11.90 14.84 10.80
N GLU A 345 13.19 15.20 10.80
CA GLU A 345 13.89 15.74 9.62
C GLU A 345 14.14 14.64 8.58
N GLU A 346 14.65 13.49 9.01
CA GLU A 346 14.92 12.35 8.14
C GLU A 346 13.65 11.86 7.44
N ALA A 347 12.53 11.76 8.17
CA ALA A 347 11.25 11.36 7.60
C ALA A 347 10.75 12.34 6.53
N SER A 348 11.03 13.64 6.69
CA SER A 348 10.69 14.68 5.70
C SER A 348 11.60 14.60 4.47
N LEU A 349 12.92 14.45 4.68
CA LEU A 349 13.92 14.33 3.62
C LEU A 349 13.70 13.09 2.75
N ASN A 350 13.46 11.94 3.38
CA ASN A 350 13.20 10.69 2.66
C ASN A 350 11.89 10.75 1.88
N LEU A 351 10.81 11.28 2.47
CA LEU A 351 9.54 11.45 1.75
C LEU A 351 9.67 12.38 0.55
N ASN A 352 10.44 13.47 0.71
CA ASN A 352 10.72 14.40 -0.38
C ASN A 352 11.50 13.71 -1.50
N ALA A 353 12.56 12.98 -1.16
CA ALA A 353 13.35 12.23 -2.13
C ALA A 353 12.51 11.14 -2.85
N ILE A 354 11.59 10.48 -2.13
CA ILE A 354 10.63 9.51 -2.70
C ILE A 354 9.76 10.18 -3.78
N ASN A 355 9.25 11.38 -3.52
CA ASN A 355 8.43 12.10 -4.50
C ASN A 355 9.26 12.65 -5.67
N GLN A 356 10.52 13.02 -5.43
CA GLN A 356 11.47 13.44 -6.48
C GLN A 356 12.09 12.28 -7.28
N CYS A 357 11.90 11.03 -6.86
CA CYS A 357 12.43 9.86 -7.56
C CYS A 357 11.97 9.86 -9.03
N PRO A 358 12.86 9.63 -10.02
CA PRO A 358 12.51 9.76 -11.44
C PRO A 358 11.63 8.62 -11.98
N LEU A 359 11.36 7.58 -11.19
CA LEU A 359 10.48 6.48 -11.58
C LEU A 359 9.01 6.92 -11.57
N GLN A 360 8.19 6.32 -12.44
CA GLN A 360 6.74 6.56 -12.46
C GLN A 360 6.08 6.03 -11.18
N LYS A 361 5.19 6.85 -10.60
CA LYS A 361 4.49 6.58 -9.34
C LYS A 361 2.99 6.79 -9.57
N PRO A 362 2.19 5.73 -9.83
CA PRO A 362 0.76 5.86 -10.12
C PRO A 362 -0.11 6.09 -8.87
N TRP A 363 0.49 6.21 -7.68
CA TRP A 363 -0.16 6.45 -6.40
C TRP A 363 0.25 7.80 -5.83
N ALA A 364 -0.59 8.40 -4.98
CA ALA A 364 -0.11 9.43 -4.07
C ALA A 364 0.94 8.83 -3.10
N LEU A 365 2.07 9.49 -2.88
CA LEU A 365 3.10 9.09 -1.92
C LEU A 365 3.21 10.15 -0.82
N THR A 366 2.59 9.89 0.32
CA THR A 366 2.45 10.85 1.42
C THR A 366 2.75 10.22 2.78
N PHE A 367 2.50 10.93 3.87
CA PHE A 367 2.84 10.54 5.24
C PHE A 367 1.62 10.05 6.04
N SER A 368 1.86 9.14 6.98
CA SER A 368 0.99 8.85 8.13
C SER A 368 1.86 8.78 9.39
N TYR A 369 2.20 9.94 9.93
CA TYR A 369 3.24 10.09 10.94
C TYR A 369 2.66 10.36 12.33
N GLY A 370 3.22 9.67 13.33
CA GLY A 370 3.00 9.92 14.75
C GLY A 370 4.16 10.73 15.32
N LYS A 371 5.18 10.04 15.85
CA LYS A 371 6.39 10.66 16.42
C LYS A 371 7.01 11.74 15.52
N ALA A 372 7.17 11.47 14.22
CA ALA A 372 7.79 12.41 13.28
C ALA A 372 6.98 13.69 12.97
N CYS A 373 5.78 13.83 13.55
CA CYS A 373 4.91 14.98 13.39
C CYS A 373 4.48 15.63 14.71
N GLN A 374 4.74 15.05 15.89
CA GLN A 374 4.02 15.46 17.09
C GLN A 374 4.79 16.41 18.02
N GLU A 375 6.12 16.48 17.96
CA GLU A 375 6.90 17.36 18.85
C GLU A 375 6.84 18.82 18.36
N GLU A 376 7.08 19.05 17.07
CA GLU A 376 6.95 20.37 16.43
C GLU A 376 5.78 20.42 15.43
N PHE A 377 4.56 20.08 15.86
CA PHE A 377 3.46 19.73 14.94
C PHE A 377 3.18 20.71 13.80
N ILE A 378 3.04 22.01 14.07
CA ILE A 378 2.76 23.00 13.02
C ILE A 378 3.89 23.04 11.98
N LYS A 379 5.13 23.11 12.45
CA LYS A 379 6.33 23.15 11.58
C LYS A 379 6.46 21.87 10.76
N ARG A 380 6.24 20.71 11.39
CA ARG A 380 6.37 19.41 10.71
C ARG A 380 5.22 19.10 9.78
N ALA A 381 3.99 19.51 10.08
CA ALA A 381 2.87 19.41 9.14
C ALA A 381 3.18 20.17 7.83
N LEU A 382 3.72 21.39 7.94
CA LEU A 382 4.13 22.19 6.77
C LEU A 382 5.29 21.54 5.99
N ASN A 383 6.33 21.07 6.67
CA ASN A 383 7.47 20.42 6.02
C ASN A 383 7.05 19.13 5.30
N ASN A 384 6.26 18.29 5.96
CA ASN A 384 5.78 17.03 5.38
C ASN A 384 4.79 17.27 4.23
N SER A 385 3.99 18.35 4.29
CA SER A 385 3.14 18.79 3.18
C SER A 385 3.95 19.18 1.95
N GLN A 386 5.07 19.90 2.12
CA GLN A 386 5.99 20.18 1.00
C GLN A 386 6.70 18.92 0.52
N ALA A 387 7.08 18.01 1.43
CA ALA A 387 7.78 16.78 1.10
C ALA A 387 6.91 15.83 0.26
N CYS A 388 5.61 15.70 0.57
CA CYS A 388 4.70 14.84 -0.19
C CYS A 388 4.41 15.34 -1.62
N VAL A 389 4.80 16.57 -1.95
CA VAL A 389 4.77 17.12 -3.32
C VAL A 389 6.18 17.33 -3.90
N GLY A 390 7.23 16.83 -3.23
CA GLY A 390 8.61 16.89 -3.71
C GLY A 390 9.23 18.29 -3.70
N LYS A 391 8.74 19.20 -2.86
CA LYS A 391 9.17 20.62 -2.79
C LYS A 391 9.84 20.99 -1.47
N TYR A 392 10.10 20.03 -0.59
CA TYR A 392 10.75 20.32 0.69
C TYR A 392 12.24 20.63 0.50
N VAL A 393 12.70 21.71 1.15
CA VAL A 393 14.11 22.11 1.21
C VAL A 393 14.47 22.27 2.68
N SER A 394 15.53 21.60 3.13
CA SER A 394 15.97 21.68 4.52
C SER A 394 16.59 23.05 4.82
N ASN A 395 16.25 23.63 5.98
CA ASN A 395 16.82 24.90 6.46
C ASN A 395 18.35 24.83 6.64
N SER A 396 18.90 23.64 6.85
CA SER A 396 20.35 23.39 6.93
C SER A 396 21.08 23.75 5.64
N ILE A 397 20.43 23.55 4.48
CA ILE A 397 20.98 23.83 3.16
C ILE A 397 20.92 25.33 2.85
N LEU A 398 19.87 26.01 3.31
CA LEU A 398 19.71 27.46 3.13
C LEU A 398 20.80 28.25 3.87
N LEU A 399 21.19 27.79 5.07
CA LEU A 399 22.30 28.36 5.84
C LEU A 399 23.67 28.16 5.17
N ILE A 400 23.87 27.08 4.41
CA ILE A 400 25.12 26.86 3.65
C ILE A 400 25.17 27.78 2.43
N PHE A 401 24.05 27.99 1.75
CA PHE A 401 23.96 28.94 0.63
C PHE A 401 24.15 30.40 1.08
N LEU A 402 23.65 30.77 2.26
CA LEU A 402 23.80 32.12 2.82
C LEU A 402 25.15 32.36 3.51
N LYS A 403 25.92 31.32 3.83
CA LYS A 403 27.30 31.45 4.35
C LYS A 403 28.37 31.43 3.25
N ASN A 404 27.98 31.08 2.02
CA ASN A 404 28.85 31.08 0.83
C ASN A 404 28.55 32.27 -0.12
N GLN A 405 27.76 33.24 0.33
CA GLN A 405 27.70 34.61 -0.20
C GLN A 405 28.32 35.53 0.84
#